data_AF-A0A660R0A6-F1
#
_entry.id   AF-A0A660R0A6-F1
#
_cell.length_a   1.000
_cell.length_b   1.000
_cell.length_c   1.000
_cell.angle_alpha   90.00
_cell.angle_beta   90.00
_cell.angle_gamma   90.00
#
_symmetry.space_group_name_H-M   'P 1'
#
loop_
_entity.id
_entity.type
_entity.pdbx_description
1 polymer ?
#
loop_
_entity_poly.entity_id
_entity_poly.type
_entity_poly.pdbx_seq_one_letter_code
_entity_poly.pdbx_strand_id
1 'polypeptide(L)'
;MKAVSPPALDAWSEHLREVFQTLGIPPGTLADNLAASIAMYCRKFHPQGLRSPDLKVLIARAFCAVGDRAAAGRVLESMEPHRRHVSRWLEILSELHHFPELLPYFSLGIIRPADWAGARVDRMWTLDFGRLVLTDAERHEMMLYRSVRALVEKMFVFWDAVGGEGILGLKGLPALGVDAGGGEKQTLTAPGDLLEYIADVLARERGRRGWHAVPSLLNLDL
;
A
#
# COMPACT_ATOMS: atom_id res chain seq x y z
N MET A 1 -37.60 -36.26 1.89
CA MET A 1 -36.28 -35.58 1.81
C MET A 1 -36.38 -34.47 0.78
N LYS A 2 -36.48 -33.20 1.19
CA LYS A 2 -36.37 -32.08 0.26
C LYS A 2 -34.90 -31.93 -0.11
N ALA A 3 -34.60 -32.01 -1.42
CA ALA A 3 -33.31 -31.63 -1.93
C ALA A 3 -33.05 -30.16 -1.54
N VAL A 4 -32.06 -29.94 -0.69
CA VAL A 4 -31.52 -28.60 -0.45
C VAL A 4 -30.79 -28.25 -1.73
N SER A 5 -31.41 -27.41 -2.57
CA SER A 5 -30.73 -26.83 -3.72
C SER A 5 -29.43 -26.17 -3.23
N PRO A 6 -28.30 -26.38 -3.92
CA PRO A 6 -27.07 -25.69 -3.56
C PRO A 6 -27.36 -24.18 -3.55
N PRO A 7 -26.87 -23.42 -2.56
CA PRO A 7 -27.03 -21.98 -2.57
C PRO A 7 -26.49 -21.46 -3.91
N ALA A 8 -27.27 -20.60 -4.58
CA ALA A 8 -26.86 -19.96 -5.81
C ALA A 8 -25.43 -19.43 -5.61
N LEU A 9 -24.53 -19.82 -6.52
CA LEU A 9 -23.15 -19.36 -6.47
C LEU A 9 -23.18 -17.83 -6.51
N ASP A 10 -22.72 -17.25 -5.42
CA ASP A 10 -22.65 -15.81 -5.23
C ASP A 10 -21.74 -15.20 -6.32
N ALA A 11 -22.21 -14.14 -6.99
CA ALA A 11 -21.53 -13.53 -8.14
C ALA A 11 -20.06 -13.16 -7.86
N TRP A 12 -19.74 -12.80 -6.61
CA TRP A 12 -18.36 -12.60 -6.18
C TRP A 12 -17.52 -13.87 -6.19
N SER A 13 -18.10 -14.99 -5.76
CA SER A 13 -17.42 -16.28 -5.71
C SER A 13 -17.15 -16.81 -7.12
N GLU A 14 -18.07 -16.61 -8.07
CA GLU A 14 -17.84 -16.93 -9.48
C GLU A 14 -16.74 -16.06 -10.08
N HIS A 15 -16.85 -14.74 -9.90
CA HIS A 15 -15.84 -13.80 -10.37
C HIS A 15 -14.44 -14.10 -9.80
N LEU A 16 -14.33 -14.41 -8.51
CA LEU A 16 -13.05 -14.75 -7.88
C LEU A 16 -12.47 -16.06 -8.41
N ARG A 17 -13.29 -17.06 -8.73
CA ARG A 17 -12.80 -18.29 -9.38
C ARG A 17 -12.23 -18.00 -10.76
N GLU A 18 -12.90 -17.18 -11.56
CA GLU A 18 -12.38 -16.75 -12.88
C GLU A 18 -11.05 -15.99 -12.74
N VAL A 19 -10.96 -15.08 -11.77
CA VAL A 19 -9.73 -14.35 -11.46
C VAL A 19 -8.62 -15.33 -11.04
N PHE A 20 -8.91 -16.31 -10.18
CA PHE A 20 -7.93 -17.30 -9.73
C PHE A 20 -7.43 -18.16 -10.89
N GLN A 21 -8.32 -18.61 -11.78
CA GLN A 21 -7.95 -19.34 -12.99
C GLN A 21 -7.03 -18.51 -13.89
N THR A 22 -7.37 -17.23 -14.10
CA THR A 22 -6.55 -16.31 -14.91
C THR A 22 -5.16 -16.08 -14.31
N LEU A 23 -5.05 -16.11 -12.97
CA LEU A 23 -3.80 -15.99 -12.23
C LEU A 23 -3.04 -17.33 -12.12
N GLY A 24 -3.56 -18.41 -12.72
CA GLY A 24 -2.97 -19.74 -12.65
C GLY A 24 -2.95 -20.32 -11.23
N ILE A 25 -3.88 -19.91 -10.36
CA ILE A 25 -4.04 -20.47 -9.02
C ILE A 25 -4.82 -21.79 -9.14
N PRO A 26 -4.27 -22.92 -8.66
CA PRO A 26 -4.92 -24.21 -8.81
C PRO A 26 -6.25 -24.25 -8.01
N PRO A 27 -7.30 -24.89 -8.57
CA PRO A 27 -8.54 -25.09 -7.82
C PRO A 27 -8.31 -26.04 -6.64
N GLY A 28 -9.11 -25.88 -5.59
CA GLY A 28 -9.05 -26.72 -4.40
C GLY A 28 -9.66 -26.03 -3.19
N THR A 29 -9.79 -26.78 -2.09
CA THR A 29 -10.47 -26.32 -0.87
C THR A 29 -9.89 -25.01 -0.30
N LEU A 30 -8.57 -24.83 -0.36
CA LEU A 30 -7.93 -23.59 0.08
C LEU A 30 -8.35 -22.40 -0.78
N ALA A 31 -8.31 -22.55 -2.11
CA ALA A 31 -8.71 -21.52 -3.05
C ALA A 31 -10.20 -21.18 -2.91
N ASP A 32 -11.08 -22.17 -2.74
CA ASP A 32 -12.51 -21.95 -2.52
C ASP A 32 -12.79 -21.20 -1.21
N ASN A 33 -12.11 -21.57 -0.11
CA ASN A 33 -12.25 -20.90 1.18
C ASN A 33 -11.75 -19.44 1.15
N LEU A 34 -10.63 -19.19 0.46
CA LEU A 34 -10.12 -17.85 0.25
C LEU A 34 -11.06 -17.02 -0.63
N ALA A 35 -11.57 -17.58 -1.73
CA ALA A 35 -12.54 -16.89 -2.57
C ALA A 35 -13.78 -16.49 -1.77
N ALA A 36 -14.33 -17.40 -0.95
CA ALA A 36 -15.47 -17.09 -0.10
C ALA A 36 -15.16 -15.99 0.93
N SER A 37 -13.98 -16.04 1.55
CA SER A 37 -13.53 -15.04 2.54
C SER A 37 -13.34 -13.65 1.92
N ILE A 38 -12.72 -13.58 0.75
CA ILE A 38 -12.52 -12.33 0.00
C ILE A 38 -13.88 -11.79 -0.47
N ALA A 39 -14.78 -12.65 -0.98
CA ALA A 39 -16.13 -12.27 -1.36
C ALA A 39 -16.90 -11.64 -0.19
N MET A 40 -16.84 -12.25 1.00
CA MET A 40 -17.43 -11.69 2.23
C MET A 40 -16.85 -10.32 2.58
N TYR A 41 -15.53 -10.17 2.50
CA TYR A 41 -14.86 -8.90 2.75
C TYR A 41 -15.33 -7.82 1.75
N CYS A 42 -15.31 -8.13 0.45
CA CYS A 42 -15.75 -7.21 -0.60
C CYS A 42 -17.21 -6.79 -0.40
N ARG A 43 -18.12 -7.70 -0.08
CA ARG A 43 -19.52 -7.34 0.21
C ARG A 43 -19.66 -6.35 1.37
N LYS A 44 -18.89 -6.56 2.43
CA LYS A 44 -19.01 -5.76 3.66
C LYS A 44 -18.41 -4.36 3.51
N PHE A 45 -17.23 -4.27 2.89
CA PHE A 45 -16.46 -3.02 2.87
C PHE A 45 -16.44 -2.31 1.51
N HIS A 46 -16.79 -3.03 0.44
CA HIS A 46 -16.79 -2.52 -0.94
C HIS A 46 -18.09 -2.91 -1.67
N PRO A 47 -19.28 -2.54 -1.16
CA PRO A 47 -20.56 -2.95 -1.73
C PRO A 47 -20.77 -2.45 -3.18
N GLN A 48 -20.06 -1.39 -3.58
CA GLN A 48 -20.09 -0.84 -4.93
C GLN A 48 -19.09 -1.52 -5.90
N GLY A 49 -18.40 -2.56 -5.43
CA GLY A 49 -17.32 -3.20 -6.18
C GLY A 49 -15.95 -2.69 -5.79
N LEU A 50 -14.93 -3.40 -6.28
CA LEU A 50 -13.52 -3.13 -6.01
C LEU A 50 -12.80 -3.08 -7.36
N ARG A 51 -11.87 -2.14 -7.54
CA ARG A 51 -11.13 -2.06 -8.82
C ARG A 51 -10.22 -3.27 -8.95
N SER A 52 -9.94 -3.68 -10.19
CA SER A 52 -9.11 -4.86 -10.45
C SER A 52 -7.75 -4.84 -9.74
N PRO A 53 -6.98 -3.73 -9.70
CA PRO A 53 -5.73 -3.68 -8.95
C PRO A 53 -5.94 -3.90 -7.45
N ASP A 54 -6.93 -3.24 -6.86
CA ASP A 54 -7.25 -3.37 -5.43
C ASP A 54 -7.63 -4.82 -5.09
N LEU A 55 -8.43 -5.47 -5.95
CA LEU A 55 -8.80 -6.87 -5.78
C LEU A 55 -7.57 -7.79 -5.82
N LYS A 56 -6.64 -7.56 -6.74
CA LYS A 56 -5.41 -8.36 -6.83
C LYS A 56 -4.50 -8.20 -5.60
N VAL A 57 -4.30 -6.97 -5.08
CA VAL A 57 -3.52 -6.79 -3.85
C VAL A 57 -4.21 -7.48 -2.67
N LEU A 58 -5.54 -7.39 -2.57
CA LEU A 58 -6.32 -8.08 -1.55
C LEU A 58 -6.18 -9.61 -1.65
N ILE A 59 -6.22 -10.17 -2.87
CA ILE A 59 -5.99 -11.60 -3.11
C ILE A 59 -4.57 -11.99 -2.67
N ALA A 60 -3.54 -11.23 -3.08
CA ALA A 60 -2.16 -11.50 -2.68
C ALA A 60 -1.99 -11.48 -1.16
N ARG A 61 -2.62 -10.51 -0.47
CA ARG A 61 -2.64 -10.43 0.99
C ARG A 61 -3.31 -11.64 1.63
N ALA A 62 -4.42 -12.12 1.07
CA ALA A 62 -5.16 -13.25 1.58
C ALA A 62 -4.33 -14.55 1.50
N PHE A 63 -3.63 -14.77 0.38
CA PHE A 63 -2.69 -15.89 0.25
C PHE A 63 -1.49 -15.76 1.20
N CYS A 64 -0.94 -14.55 1.39
CA CYS A 64 0.10 -14.31 2.41
C CYS A 64 -0.39 -14.64 3.83
N ALA A 65 -1.66 -14.37 4.14
CA ALA A 65 -2.25 -14.62 5.46
C ALA A 65 -2.30 -16.12 5.82
N VAL A 66 -2.45 -16.98 4.82
CA VAL A 66 -2.52 -18.44 4.99
C VAL A 66 -1.18 -19.13 4.72
N GLY A 67 -0.11 -18.37 4.51
CA GLY A 67 1.24 -18.89 4.28
C GLY A 67 1.53 -19.37 2.85
N ASP A 68 0.60 -19.23 1.90
CA ASP A 68 0.82 -19.61 0.50
C ASP A 68 1.51 -18.47 -0.28
N ARG A 69 2.81 -18.33 -0.05
CA ARG A 69 3.64 -17.31 -0.71
C ARG A 69 3.74 -17.51 -2.22
N ALA A 70 3.59 -18.74 -2.72
CA ALA A 70 3.69 -19.05 -4.13
C ALA A 70 2.48 -18.50 -4.91
N ALA A 71 1.26 -18.73 -4.41
CA ALA A 71 0.05 -18.16 -5.00
C ALA A 71 0.03 -16.62 -4.91
N ALA A 72 0.43 -16.07 -3.75
CA ALA A 72 0.56 -14.61 -3.60
C ALA A 72 1.58 -14.01 -4.59
N GLY A 73 2.70 -14.69 -4.82
CA GLY A 73 3.72 -14.30 -5.79
C GLY A 73 3.17 -14.20 -7.20
N ARG A 74 2.44 -15.23 -7.67
CA ARG A 74 1.79 -15.23 -9.00
C ARG A 74 0.86 -14.03 -9.19
N VAL A 75 0.12 -13.67 -8.14
CA VAL A 75 -0.78 -12.51 -8.19
C VAL A 75 0.02 -11.22 -8.39
N LEU A 76 1.07 -11.02 -7.60
CA LEU A 76 1.92 -9.83 -7.66
C LEU A 76 2.71 -9.72 -8.98
N GLU A 77 3.17 -10.84 -9.53
CA GLU A 77 3.83 -10.91 -10.85
C GLU A 77 2.92 -10.44 -11.99
N SER A 78 1.60 -10.60 -11.84
CA SER A 78 0.60 -10.15 -12.81
C SER A 78 0.30 -8.65 -12.77
N MET A 79 0.97 -7.88 -11.90
CA MET A 79 0.66 -6.48 -11.63
C MET A 79 1.85 -5.57 -11.89
N GLU A 80 1.66 -4.54 -12.72
CA GLU A 80 2.57 -3.39 -12.77
C GLU A 80 2.10 -2.33 -11.76
N PRO A 81 2.99 -1.69 -10.97
CA PRO A 81 4.45 -1.84 -10.98
C PRO A 81 4.99 -2.93 -10.03
N HIS A 82 4.12 -3.74 -9.41
CA HIS A 82 4.51 -4.62 -8.29
C HIS A 82 5.42 -5.80 -8.68
N ARG A 83 5.32 -6.30 -9.93
CA ARG A 83 6.07 -7.47 -10.42
C ARG A 83 7.59 -7.37 -10.22
N ARG A 84 8.15 -6.15 -10.16
CA ARG A 84 9.60 -5.93 -10.04
C ARG A 84 10.11 -6.19 -8.62
N HIS A 85 9.21 -6.19 -7.64
CA HIS A 85 9.55 -6.23 -6.21
C HIS A 85 8.71 -7.26 -5.45
N VAL A 86 8.38 -8.39 -6.08
CA VAL A 86 7.51 -9.43 -5.53
C VAL A 86 7.98 -9.87 -4.14
N SER A 87 9.27 -10.16 -3.96
CA SER A 87 9.81 -10.59 -2.67
C SER A 87 9.52 -9.59 -1.55
N ARG A 88 9.74 -8.28 -1.80
CA ARG A 88 9.47 -7.21 -0.81
C ARG A 88 7.99 -7.07 -0.51
N TRP A 89 7.13 -7.20 -1.54
CA TRP A 89 5.69 -7.23 -1.34
C TRP A 89 5.24 -8.41 -0.48
N LEU A 90 5.79 -9.60 -0.72
CA LEU A 90 5.44 -10.78 0.06
C LEU A 90 5.89 -10.68 1.52
N GLU A 91 7.02 -10.03 1.82
CA GLU A 91 7.42 -9.71 3.20
C GLU A 91 6.36 -8.85 3.89
N ILE A 92 6.04 -7.69 3.30
CA ILE A 92 5.12 -6.73 3.91
C ILE A 92 3.68 -7.24 3.99
N LEU A 93 3.17 -7.91 2.95
CA LEU A 93 1.82 -8.47 2.99
C LEU A 93 1.67 -9.59 4.03
N SER A 94 2.75 -10.27 4.41
CA SER A 94 2.73 -11.24 5.51
C SER A 94 2.68 -10.58 6.89
N GLU A 95 3.31 -9.42 7.06
CA GLU A 95 3.45 -8.73 8.36
C GLU A 95 2.35 -7.70 8.64
N LEU A 96 1.60 -7.28 7.61
CA LEU A 96 0.63 -6.19 7.75
C LEU A 96 -0.65 -6.57 8.51
N HIS A 97 -0.79 -6.03 9.72
CA HIS A 97 -2.02 -6.11 10.52
C HIS A 97 -3.12 -5.12 10.06
N HIS A 98 -2.74 -3.93 9.56
CA HIS A 98 -3.68 -2.87 9.14
C HIS A 98 -3.84 -2.77 7.62
N PHE A 99 -3.96 -3.90 6.95
CA PHE A 99 -4.04 -3.96 5.49
C PHE A 99 -5.20 -3.17 4.85
N PRO A 100 -6.45 -3.22 5.37
CA PRO A 100 -7.60 -2.54 4.75
C PRO A 100 -7.38 -1.05 4.49
N GLU A 101 -6.73 -0.36 5.42
CA GLU A 101 -6.49 1.08 5.32
C GLU A 101 -5.37 1.44 4.33
N LEU A 102 -4.45 0.51 4.09
CA LEU A 102 -3.33 0.70 3.16
C LEU A 102 -3.65 0.27 1.73
N LEU A 103 -4.71 -0.53 1.55
CA LEU A 103 -5.08 -1.11 0.27
C LEU A 103 -5.17 -0.07 -0.87
N PRO A 104 -5.84 1.09 -0.73
CA PRO A 104 -5.91 2.06 -1.81
C PRO A 104 -4.53 2.61 -2.21
N TYR A 105 -3.64 2.82 -1.24
CA TYR A 105 -2.31 3.38 -1.46
C TYR A 105 -1.39 2.38 -2.18
N PHE A 106 -1.47 1.10 -1.83
CA PHE A 106 -0.72 0.05 -2.53
C PHE A 106 -1.18 -0.12 -3.96
N SER A 107 -2.50 -0.22 -4.15
CA SER A 107 -3.09 -0.55 -5.43
C SER A 107 -2.94 0.57 -6.46
N LEU A 108 -2.89 1.83 -6.00
CA LEU A 108 -2.56 2.99 -6.83
C LEU A 108 -1.05 3.18 -7.02
N GLY A 109 -0.21 2.41 -6.32
CA GLY A 109 1.24 2.58 -6.33
C GLY A 109 1.70 3.90 -5.70
N ILE A 110 0.87 4.50 -4.83
CA ILE A 110 1.25 5.64 -3.98
C ILE A 110 2.32 5.18 -2.99
N ILE A 111 2.08 4.03 -2.36
CA ILE A 111 3.09 3.35 -1.55
C ILE A 111 3.55 2.11 -2.30
N ARG A 112 4.85 2.00 -2.55
CA ARG A 112 5.43 0.84 -3.23
C ARG A 112 6.89 0.64 -2.89
N PRO A 113 7.42 -0.58 -2.95
CA PRO A 113 8.85 -0.80 -2.94
C PRO A 113 9.49 -0.18 -4.19
N ALA A 114 10.75 0.22 -4.05
CA ALA A 114 11.61 0.69 -5.13
C ALA A 114 13.04 0.16 -4.92
N ASP A 115 13.82 0.13 -5.99
CA ASP A 115 15.23 -0.23 -5.91
C ASP A 115 16.09 1.00 -5.62
N TRP A 116 17.11 0.82 -4.79
CA TRP A 116 18.11 1.85 -4.54
C TRP A 116 19.50 1.24 -4.43
N ALA A 117 20.35 1.56 -5.40
CA ALA A 117 21.71 1.03 -5.48
C ALA A 117 22.65 1.54 -4.37
N GLY A 118 22.25 2.58 -3.62
CA GLY A 118 23.11 3.22 -2.62
C GLY A 118 22.92 2.75 -1.18
N ALA A 119 21.98 1.86 -0.88
CA ALA A 119 21.74 1.40 0.50
C ALA A 119 22.44 0.08 0.77
N ARG A 120 23.00 -0.05 1.99
CA ARG A 120 23.44 -1.34 2.54
C ARG A 120 22.29 -2.34 2.68
N VAL A 121 21.08 -1.82 2.85
CA VAL A 121 19.85 -2.59 2.99
C VAL A 121 18.96 -2.23 1.80
N ASP A 122 18.69 -3.20 0.94
CA ASP A 122 17.85 -3.06 -0.27
C ASP A 122 16.35 -2.96 0.09
N ARG A 123 16.01 -1.97 0.91
CA ARG A 123 14.69 -1.73 1.50
C ARG A 123 14.32 -0.26 1.38
N MET A 124 14.03 0.13 0.15
CA MET A 124 13.43 1.43 -0.14
C MET A 124 11.94 1.28 -0.39
N TRP A 125 11.15 2.10 0.31
CA TRP A 125 9.74 2.33 0.04
C TRP A 125 9.56 3.73 -0.51
N THR A 126 8.80 3.86 -1.59
CA THR A 126 8.42 5.14 -2.16
C THR A 126 7.05 5.54 -1.65
N LEU A 127 6.91 6.81 -1.27
CA LEU A 127 5.66 7.53 -1.12
C LEU A 127 5.55 8.56 -2.26
N ASP A 128 4.65 8.29 -3.21
CA ASP A 128 4.45 9.08 -4.44
C ASP A 128 3.27 10.03 -4.28
N PHE A 129 3.56 11.26 -3.85
CA PHE A 129 2.60 12.35 -3.69
C PHE A 129 2.00 12.79 -5.02
N GLY A 130 2.68 12.58 -6.15
CA GLY A 130 2.13 12.87 -7.48
C GLY A 130 0.94 11.99 -7.88
N ARG A 131 0.71 10.91 -7.13
CA ARG A 131 -0.44 10.00 -7.28
C ARG A 131 -1.55 10.25 -6.26
N LEU A 132 -1.34 11.16 -5.31
CA LEU A 132 -2.37 11.55 -4.37
C LEU A 132 -3.32 12.53 -5.03
N VAL A 133 -4.62 12.23 -4.93
CA VAL A 133 -5.67 13.17 -5.27
C VAL A 133 -6.06 13.88 -3.98
N LEU A 134 -5.56 15.09 -3.79
CA LEU A 134 -5.91 15.92 -2.65
C LEU A 134 -7.14 16.77 -2.95
N THR A 135 -8.08 16.82 -2.01
CA THR A 135 -9.18 17.77 -2.02
C THR A 135 -8.67 19.19 -1.78
N ASP A 136 -9.46 20.22 -2.15
CA ASP A 136 -9.11 21.62 -1.91
C ASP A 136 -8.90 21.92 -0.41
N ALA A 137 -9.64 21.25 0.47
CA ALA A 137 -9.45 21.33 1.92
C ALA A 137 -8.09 20.76 2.35
N GLU A 138 -7.64 19.66 1.76
CA GLU A 138 -6.35 19.04 2.07
C GLU A 138 -5.15 19.79 1.49
N ARG A 139 -5.36 20.65 0.49
CA ARG A 139 -4.33 21.57 -0.02
C ARG A 139 -3.98 22.69 0.97
N HIS A 140 -4.78 22.88 2.02
CA HIS A 140 -4.41 23.78 3.12
C HIS A 140 -3.26 23.17 3.92
N GLU A 141 -2.21 23.96 4.15
CA GLU A 141 -0.95 23.54 4.78
C GLU A 141 -1.14 22.68 6.04
N MET A 142 -1.95 23.12 7.00
CA MET A 142 -2.19 22.36 8.24
C MET A 142 -2.85 21.00 8.00
N MET A 143 -3.75 20.92 7.01
CA MET A 143 -4.41 19.65 6.65
C MET A 143 -3.44 18.75 5.89
N LEU A 144 -2.62 19.30 5.00
CA LEU A 144 -1.57 18.57 4.30
C LEU A 144 -0.63 17.88 5.29
N TYR A 145 -0.06 18.62 6.24
CA TYR A 145 0.84 18.05 7.25
C TYR A 145 0.17 16.93 8.07
N ARG A 146 -1.10 17.11 8.44
CA ARG A 146 -1.87 16.07 9.14
C ARG A 146 -2.08 14.82 8.30
N SER A 147 -2.44 14.98 7.02
CA SER A 147 -2.65 13.87 6.10
C SER A 147 -1.34 13.12 5.80
N VAL A 148 -0.25 13.84 5.57
CA VAL A 148 1.09 13.26 5.36
C VAL A 148 1.53 12.49 6.60
N ARG A 149 1.36 13.07 7.80
CA ARG A 149 1.67 12.39 9.05
C ARG A 149 0.87 11.10 9.21
N ALA A 150 -0.45 11.16 9.03
CA ALA A 150 -1.30 9.99 9.16
C ALA A 150 -0.90 8.88 8.17
N LEU A 151 -0.43 9.25 6.97
CA LEU A 151 0.05 8.29 5.98
C LEU A 151 1.40 7.68 6.37
N VAL A 152 2.36 8.52 6.77
CA VAL A 152 3.69 8.08 7.23
C VAL A 152 3.58 7.19 8.47
N GLU A 153 2.69 7.50 9.41
CA GLU A 153 2.45 6.68 10.60
C GLU A 153 2.00 5.25 10.25
N LYS A 154 1.23 5.08 9.18
CA LYS A 154 0.83 3.75 8.69
C LYS A 154 1.98 2.98 8.04
N MET A 155 3.02 3.68 7.58
CA MET A 155 4.18 3.07 6.94
C MET A 155 5.23 2.59 7.94
N PHE A 156 5.20 3.01 9.20
CA PHE A 156 6.21 2.64 10.20
C PHE A 156 6.46 1.14 10.29
N VAL A 157 5.41 0.33 10.13
CA VAL A 157 5.48 -1.14 10.12
C VAL A 157 6.47 -1.70 9.10
N PHE A 158 6.78 -0.98 8.01
CA PHE A 158 7.74 -1.43 6.99
C PHE A 158 9.18 -1.47 7.49
N TRP A 159 9.48 -0.78 8.60
CA TRP A 159 10.80 -0.73 9.19
C TRP A 159 10.88 -1.37 10.58
N ASP A 160 9.75 -1.81 11.15
CA ASP A 160 9.70 -2.44 12.47
C ASP A 160 10.57 -3.70 12.52
N ALA A 161 10.45 -4.59 11.52
CA ALA A 161 11.19 -5.85 11.45
C ALA A 161 12.72 -5.67 11.28
N VAL A 162 13.15 -4.47 10.88
CA VAL A 162 14.57 -4.13 10.61
C VAL A 162 15.08 -3.02 11.53
N GLY A 163 14.36 -2.75 12.63
CA GLY A 163 14.78 -1.79 13.65
C GLY A 163 15.03 -0.38 13.10
N GLY A 164 14.23 0.06 12.14
CA GLY A 164 14.32 1.39 11.54
C GLY A 164 15.31 1.51 10.38
N GLU A 165 15.97 0.43 9.95
CA GLU A 165 16.87 0.48 8.80
C GLU A 165 16.12 0.49 7.47
N GLY A 166 16.46 1.42 6.57
CA GLY A 166 15.90 1.50 5.22
C GLY A 166 15.76 2.92 4.73
N ILE A 167 15.05 3.08 3.61
CA ILE A 167 14.85 4.38 2.98
C ILE A 167 13.36 4.61 2.72
N LEU A 168 12.89 5.81 3.06
CA LEU A 168 11.64 6.37 2.55
C LEU A 168 11.97 7.36 1.43
N GLY A 169 11.72 6.93 0.20
CA GLY A 169 11.79 7.77 -0.98
C GLY A 169 10.52 8.61 -1.13
N LEU A 170 10.65 9.91 -1.30
CA LEU A 170 9.54 10.82 -1.54
C LEU A 170 9.55 11.24 -3.00
N LYS A 171 8.40 11.14 -3.67
CA LYS A 171 8.25 11.52 -5.08
C LYS A 171 7.03 12.41 -5.26
N GLY A 172 7.07 13.32 -6.21
CA GLY A 172 5.99 14.25 -6.53
C GLY A 172 5.77 15.32 -5.47
N LEU A 173 6.81 15.69 -4.70
CA LEU A 173 6.74 16.78 -3.73
C LEU A 173 6.30 18.11 -4.38
N PRO A 174 6.74 18.48 -5.60
CA PRO A 174 6.27 19.71 -6.26
C PRO A 174 4.76 19.73 -6.51
N ALA A 175 4.10 18.58 -6.65
CA ALA A 175 2.64 18.52 -6.85
C ALA A 175 1.84 18.92 -5.59
N LEU A 176 2.51 18.97 -4.43
CA LEU A 176 1.94 19.46 -3.17
C LEU A 176 2.09 20.98 -3.00
N GLY A 177 3.03 21.60 -3.74
CA GLY A 177 3.21 23.04 -3.79
C GLY A 177 2.23 23.67 -4.77
N VAL A 178 1.43 24.62 -4.30
CA VAL A 178 0.52 25.39 -5.17
C VAL A 178 1.33 26.44 -5.95
N ASP A 179 0.97 26.58 -7.22
CA ASP A 179 1.34 27.58 -8.23
C ASP A 179 2.54 28.51 -7.98
N ALA A 180 3.54 28.38 -8.87
CA ALA A 180 4.50 29.44 -9.21
C ALA A 180 3.87 30.53 -10.13
N GLY A 181 2.55 30.73 -10.06
CA GLY A 181 1.78 31.66 -10.89
C GLY A 181 1.19 32.77 -10.03
N GLY A 182 1.64 34.00 -10.28
CA GLY A 182 1.39 35.17 -9.43
C GLY A 182 -0.09 35.42 -9.09
N GLY A 183 -0.36 35.47 -7.79
CA GLY A 183 -1.64 35.87 -7.19
C GLY A 183 -1.53 35.73 -5.68
N GLU A 184 -1.72 36.83 -4.96
CA GLU A 184 -1.46 37.04 -3.54
C GLU A 184 -1.84 35.88 -2.57
N LYS A 185 -0.86 35.54 -1.69
CA LYS A 185 -1.02 34.98 -0.33
C LYS A 185 -1.66 33.59 -0.17
N GLN A 186 -0.96 32.54 -0.56
CA GLN A 186 -1.00 31.28 0.18
C GLN A 186 0.44 30.85 0.52
N THR A 187 0.75 30.75 1.82
CA THR A 187 2.00 30.16 2.31
C THR A 187 1.96 28.68 1.96
N LEU A 188 2.77 28.29 0.99
CA LEU A 188 2.79 26.93 0.49
C LEU A 188 4.13 26.33 0.83
N THR A 189 4.06 25.32 1.70
CA THR A 189 5.15 24.47 2.17
C THR A 189 6.22 24.30 1.10
N ALA A 190 7.43 24.79 1.34
CA ALA A 190 8.52 24.48 0.45
C ALA A 190 8.75 22.95 0.50
N PRO A 191 9.12 22.28 -0.61
CA PRO A 191 9.43 20.84 -0.59
C PRO A 191 10.42 20.42 0.50
N GLY A 192 11.34 21.32 0.88
CA GLY A 192 12.28 21.14 1.98
C GLY A 192 11.61 21.06 3.35
N ASP A 193 10.63 21.93 3.63
CA ASP A 193 9.92 21.95 4.92
C ASP A 193 9.15 20.64 5.17
N LEU A 194 8.54 20.09 4.11
CA LEU A 194 7.85 18.80 4.21
C LEU A 194 8.82 17.64 4.43
N LEU A 195 9.99 17.67 3.78
CA LEU A 195 11.06 16.68 4.00
C LEU A 195 11.52 16.72 5.47
N GLU A 196 11.82 17.91 5.99
CA GLU A 196 12.22 18.10 7.39
C GLU A 196 11.14 17.62 8.36
N TYR A 197 9.87 17.95 8.09
CA TYR A 197 8.75 17.48 8.89
C TYR A 197 8.65 15.96 8.94
N ILE A 198 8.77 15.28 7.79
CA ILE A 198 8.72 13.81 7.73
C ILE A 198 9.92 13.21 8.49
N ALA A 199 11.10 13.82 8.37
CA ALA A 199 12.29 13.38 9.10
C ALA A 199 12.06 13.46 10.61
N ASP A 200 11.47 14.56 11.08
CA ASP A 200 11.08 14.79 12.46
C ASP A 200 10.07 13.74 12.97
N VAL A 201 9.07 13.41 12.15
CA VAL A 201 8.08 12.38 12.48
C VAL A 201 8.75 11.02 12.68
N LEU A 202 9.65 10.61 11.77
CA LEU A 202 10.38 9.35 11.87
C LEU A 202 11.34 9.34 13.07
N ALA A 203 12.05 10.44 13.32
CA ALA A 203 12.98 10.56 14.44
C ALA A 203 12.28 10.43 15.81
N ARG A 204 11.09 11.03 15.95
CA ARG A 204 10.29 10.93 17.18
C ARG A 204 9.81 9.51 17.49
N GLU A 205 9.61 8.69 16.46
CA GLU A 205 9.07 7.34 16.61
C GLU A 205 10.14 6.29 16.88
N ARG A 206 11.41 6.60 16.61
CA ARG A 206 12.55 5.72 16.92
C ARG A 206 12.49 5.13 18.33
N GLY A 207 12.35 6.00 19.34
CA GLY A 207 12.36 5.57 20.74
C GLY A 207 11.12 4.78 21.13
N ARG A 208 9.95 5.15 20.59
CA ARG A 208 8.66 4.49 20.89
C ARG A 208 8.58 3.08 20.31
N ARG A 209 9.20 2.87 19.15
CA ARG A 209 9.20 1.60 18.44
C ARG A 209 10.42 0.72 18.72
N GLY A 210 11.39 1.22 19.51
CA GLY A 210 12.61 0.49 19.82
C GLY A 210 13.57 0.34 18.64
N TRP A 211 13.47 1.23 17.65
CA TRP A 211 14.35 1.20 16.48
C TRP A 211 15.77 1.63 16.85
N HIS A 212 16.78 0.86 16.43
CA HIS A 212 18.17 1.24 16.62
C HIS A 212 18.63 2.28 15.58
N ALA A 213 17.94 2.37 14.44
CA ALA A 213 18.15 3.35 13.38
C ALA A 213 16.88 4.19 13.11
N VAL A 214 16.99 5.20 12.23
CA VAL A 214 15.85 5.95 11.68
C VAL A 214 15.87 5.77 10.17
N PRO A 215 14.73 5.50 9.50
CA PRO A 215 14.71 5.40 8.05
C PRO A 215 15.23 6.69 7.41
N SER A 216 16.14 6.57 6.45
CA SER A 216 16.67 7.72 5.75
C SER A 216 15.65 8.26 4.76
N LEU A 217 15.58 9.58 4.59
CA LEU A 217 14.75 10.19 3.56
C LEU A 217 15.55 10.41 2.28
N LEU A 218 14.90 10.19 1.15
CA LEU A 218 15.45 10.48 -0.17
C LEU A 218 14.41 11.20 -1.02
N ASN A 219 14.71 12.41 -1.48
CA ASN A 219 13.90 13.09 -2.47
C ASN A 219 14.21 12.51 -3.87
N LEU A 220 13.19 11.99 -4.55
CA LEU A 220 13.28 11.34 -5.87
C LEU A 220 12.94 12.27 -7.03
N ASP A 221 12.63 13.53 -6.75
CA ASP A 221 12.35 14.57 -7.75
C ASP A 221 13.59 15.39 -8.11
N LEU A 222 14.77 15.03 -7.58
CA LEU A 222 16.06 15.69 -7.80
C LEU A 222 16.80 15.17 -9.05
#